data_AF-A0A174PPE9-F1
#
_entry.id   AF-A0A174PPE9-F1
#
_cell.length_a   1.000
_cell.length_b   1.000
_cell.length_c   1.000
_cell.angle_alpha   90.00
_cell.angle_beta   90.00
_cell.angle_gamma   90.00
#
_symmetry.space_group_name_H-M   'P 1'
#
loop_
_entity.id
_entity.type
_entity.pdbx_description
1 polymer ?
#
loop_
_entity_poly.entity_id
_entity_poly.type
_entity_poly.pdbx_seq_one_letter_code
_entity_poly.pdbx_strand_id
1 'polypeptide(L)'
;MKGYLDAKELESYKKEDLQELAKQLGVDAEGTKKEIAARCAAVEVDIPDNSELTEEDKKVAAEAAAEAAAKAEEEKAAAEAAAKAEEEKKAAGLVKVKAQRRFLDKELNQIKDTGDVYTVSRERAAVLKEAGVAEVAE
;
A
#
# COMPACT_ATOMS: atom_id res chain seq x y z
N MET A 1 -4.52 22.79 27.79
CA MET A 1 -3.68 23.90 27.28
C MET A 1 -3.63 23.80 25.77
N LYS A 2 -3.56 24.91 25.05
CA LYS A 2 -3.36 24.87 23.59
C LYS A 2 -1.94 24.40 23.27
N GLY A 3 -1.80 23.21 22.70
CA GLY A 3 -0.51 22.66 22.34
C GLY A 3 -0.32 22.69 20.84
N TYR A 4 0.76 23.31 20.41
CA TYR A 4 1.20 23.27 19.02
C TYR A 4 2.00 21.99 18.82
N LEU A 5 1.79 21.33 17.68
CA LEU A 5 2.61 20.21 17.27
C LEU A 5 4.01 20.73 16.89
N ASP A 6 5.06 20.13 17.44
CA ASP A 6 6.43 20.53 17.15
C ASP A 6 6.79 20.23 15.69
N ALA A 7 7.06 21.29 14.91
CA ALA A 7 7.41 21.16 13.50
C ALA A 7 8.63 20.23 13.27
N LYS A 8 9.57 20.20 14.22
CA LYS A 8 10.75 19.31 14.17
C LYS A 8 10.39 17.84 14.29
N GLU A 9 9.39 17.52 15.11
CA GLU A 9 8.89 16.14 15.23
C GLU A 9 8.16 15.75 13.95
N LEU A 10 7.32 16.63 13.42
CA LEU A 10 6.62 16.41 12.15
C LEU A 10 7.58 16.24 10.95
N GLU A 11 8.75 16.91 10.96
CA GLU A 11 9.79 16.68 9.95
C GLU A 11 10.39 15.27 10.00
N SER A 12 10.24 14.53 11.10
CA SER A 12 10.66 13.12 11.20
C SER A 12 9.60 12.12 10.71
N TYR A 13 8.33 12.51 10.65
CA TYR A 13 7.18 11.65 10.31
C TYR A 13 7.18 11.27 8.83
N LYS A 14 6.60 10.14 8.42
CA LYS A 14 6.55 9.83 6.98
C LYS A 14 5.57 10.78 6.29
N LYS A 15 5.70 10.89 4.96
CA LYS A 15 4.81 11.76 4.19
C LYS A 15 3.36 11.30 4.34
N GLU A 16 3.12 10.00 4.33
CA GLU A 16 1.79 9.42 4.54
C GLU A 16 1.22 9.79 5.92
N ASP A 17 2.01 9.66 6.99
CA ASP A 17 1.58 10.00 8.36
C ASP A 17 1.22 11.49 8.47
N LEU A 18 1.99 12.39 7.85
CA LEU A 18 1.68 13.81 7.83
C LEU A 18 0.42 14.13 7.00
N GLN A 19 0.17 13.40 5.92
CA GLN A 19 -1.03 13.59 5.12
C GLN A 19 -2.28 13.11 5.86
N GLU A 20 -2.17 12.04 6.64
CA GLU A 20 -3.25 11.57 7.50
C GLU A 20 -3.52 12.56 8.63
N LEU A 21 -2.46 13.02 9.30
CA LEU A 21 -2.56 14.08 10.31
C LEU A 21 -3.19 15.35 9.74
N ALA A 22 -2.77 15.78 8.55
CA ALA A 22 -3.35 16.93 7.87
C ALA A 22 -4.86 16.75 7.65
N LYS A 23 -5.31 15.58 7.18
CA LYS A 23 -6.73 15.27 7.00
C LYS A 23 -7.51 15.26 8.33
N GLN A 24 -6.93 14.68 9.39
CA GLN A 24 -7.53 14.68 10.73
C GLN A 24 -7.68 16.08 11.30
N LEU A 25 -6.71 16.94 11.03
CA LEU A 25 -6.69 18.35 11.42
C LEU A 25 -7.51 19.25 10.48
N GLY A 26 -8.07 18.69 9.40
CA GLY A 26 -8.83 19.45 8.40
C GLY A 26 -7.98 20.45 7.59
N VAL A 27 -6.67 20.22 7.49
CA VAL A 27 -5.74 21.05 6.70
C VAL A 27 -5.32 20.38 5.40
N ASP A 28 -4.84 21.22 4.49
CA ASP A 28 -4.43 20.82 3.16
C ASP A 28 -3.21 19.87 3.19
N ALA A 29 -3.42 18.65 2.71
CA ALA A 29 -2.43 17.58 2.63
C ALA A 29 -1.65 17.57 1.31
N GLU A 30 -1.80 18.60 0.46
CA GLU A 30 -1.09 18.72 -0.81
C GLU A 30 0.28 19.40 -0.63
N GLY A 31 1.28 18.92 -1.38
CA GLY A 31 2.63 19.48 -1.38
C GLY A 31 3.69 18.56 -0.79
N THR A 32 4.83 19.15 -0.44
CA THR A 32 5.98 18.43 0.12
C THR A 32 5.79 18.14 1.60
N LYS A 33 6.49 17.12 2.10
CA LYS A 33 6.47 16.71 3.52
C LYS A 33 6.65 17.91 4.49
N LYS A 34 7.54 18.84 4.15
CA LYS A 34 7.82 20.04 4.96
C LYS A 34 6.65 21.03 4.95
N GLU A 35 5.99 21.21 3.82
CA GLU A 35 4.83 22.09 3.71
C GLU A 35 3.66 21.55 4.53
N ILE A 36 3.42 20.24 4.45
CA ILE A 36 2.36 19.58 5.22
C ILE A 36 2.69 19.64 6.72
N ALA A 37 3.93 19.35 7.12
CA ALA A 37 4.39 19.47 8.51
C ALA A 37 4.20 20.88 9.07
N ALA A 38 4.58 21.91 8.31
CA ALA A 38 4.44 23.30 8.74
C ALA A 38 2.97 23.70 8.89
N ARG A 39 2.10 23.25 7.99
CA ARG A 39 0.65 23.49 8.10
C ARG A 39 0.06 22.77 9.31
N CYS A 40 0.42 21.52 9.54
CA CYS A 40 -0.03 20.75 10.72
C CYS A 40 0.48 21.35 12.04
N ALA A 41 1.72 21.83 12.09
CA ALA A 41 2.30 22.52 13.25
C ALA A 41 1.57 23.84 13.58
N ALA A 42 1.08 24.53 12.55
CA ALA A 42 0.32 25.77 12.70
C ALA A 42 -1.14 25.54 13.09
N VAL A 43 -1.65 24.30 12.99
CA VAL A 43 -2.99 23.97 13.48
C VAL A 43 -2.97 23.96 14.99
N GLU A 44 -3.76 24.87 15.55
CA GLU A 44 -4.10 24.87 16.96
C GLU A 44 -5.02 23.69 17.27
N VAL A 45 -4.43 22.59 17.74
CA VAL A 45 -5.19 21.50 18.33
C VAL A 45 -5.52 21.90 19.76
N ASP A 46 -6.80 21.89 20.10
CA ASP A 46 -7.23 21.90 21.49
C ASP A 46 -6.78 20.57 22.11
N ILE A 47 -5.61 20.58 22.75
CA ILE A 47 -5.12 19.41 23.48
C ILE A 47 -5.88 19.40 24.80
N PRO A 48 -6.80 18.44 25.03
CA PRO A 48 -7.44 18.31 26.32
C PRO A 48 -6.35 17.99 27.36
N ASP A 49 -6.27 18.84 28.38
CA ASP A 49 -5.35 18.68 29.49
C ASP A 49 -5.69 17.37 30.21
N ASN A 50 -4.76 16.40 30.20
CA ASN A 50 -4.95 15.07 30.80
C ASN A 50 -4.92 15.09 32.35
N SER A 51 -5.32 16.19 33.01
CA SER A 51 -5.24 16.31 34.47
C SER A 51 -6.40 17.04 35.17
N GLU A 52 -7.48 17.43 34.49
CA GLU A 52 -8.72 17.88 35.17
C GLU A 52 -9.98 17.35 34.50
N LEU A 53 -10.25 16.05 34.69
CA LEU A 53 -11.58 15.46 34.49
C LEU A 53 -12.47 15.87 35.69
N THR A 54 -13.24 16.95 35.55
CA THR A 54 -14.38 17.21 36.44
C THR A 54 -15.68 16.84 35.73
N GLU A 55 -16.58 16.25 36.51
CA GLU A 55 -17.59 15.27 36.11
C GLU A 55 -18.82 15.80 35.33
N GLU A 56 -18.71 16.87 34.55
CA GLU A 56 -19.85 17.45 33.82
C GLU A 56 -19.78 17.40 32.28
N ASP A 57 -18.90 16.59 31.70
CA ASP A 57 -19.00 16.19 30.28
C ASP A 57 -19.04 14.67 30.09
N LYS A 58 -19.61 13.99 31.10
CA LYS A 58 -19.82 12.53 31.15
C LYS A 58 -21.01 12.06 30.29
N LYS A 59 -21.36 12.77 29.21
CA LYS A 59 -22.57 12.45 28.42
C LYS A 59 -22.47 12.51 26.89
N VAL A 60 -21.31 12.79 26.30
CA VAL A 60 -21.16 12.70 24.82
C VAL A 60 -19.96 11.82 24.41
N ALA A 61 -19.27 11.19 25.36
CA ALA A 61 -18.12 10.33 25.11
C ALA A 61 -18.41 8.82 25.12
N ALA A 62 -19.68 8.38 25.27
CA ALA A 62 -20.01 6.97 25.49
C ALA A 62 -20.96 6.32 24.46
N GLU A 63 -21.56 7.08 23.52
CA GLU A 63 -22.54 6.51 22.58
C GLU A 63 -22.15 6.60 21.10
N ALA A 64 -21.01 7.21 20.76
CA ALA A 64 -20.45 7.18 19.40
C ALA A 64 -19.31 6.15 19.22
N ALA A 65 -18.88 5.49 20.30
CA ALA A 65 -17.79 4.51 20.29
C ALA A 65 -18.24 3.06 20.06
N ALA A 66 -19.55 2.80 19.98
CA ALA A 66 -20.08 1.44 19.75
C ALA A 66 -20.57 1.18 18.30
N GLU A 67 -20.71 2.22 17.46
CA GLU A 67 -21.10 2.05 16.05
C GLU A 67 -19.92 2.19 15.07
N ALA A 68 -18.70 2.39 15.56
CA ALA A 68 -17.48 2.44 14.73
C ALA A 68 -16.55 1.21 14.89
N ALA A 69 -16.87 0.29 15.82
CA ALA A 69 -16.13 -0.97 15.99
C ALA A 69 -16.61 -2.09 15.03
N ALA A 70 -17.65 -1.83 14.22
CA ALA A 70 -18.10 -2.76 13.16
C ALA A 70 -17.67 -2.33 11.74
N LYS A 71 -16.86 -1.27 11.60
CA LYS A 71 -16.32 -0.79 10.31
C LYS A 71 -14.80 -0.70 10.27
N ALA A 72 -14.10 -1.43 11.14
CA ALA A 72 -12.64 -1.48 11.17
C ALA A 72 -12.08 -2.92 11.21
N GLU A 73 -12.88 -3.91 10.79
CA GLU A 73 -12.41 -5.28 10.53
C GLU A 73 -12.69 -5.77 9.10
N GLU A 74 -13.34 -4.97 8.24
CA GLU A 74 -13.65 -5.37 6.85
C GLU A 74 -12.75 -4.71 5.79
N GLU A 75 -12.05 -3.61 6.09
CA GLU A 75 -11.26 -2.88 5.07
C GLU A 75 -9.76 -3.17 5.11
N LYS A 76 -9.34 -4.25 5.79
CA LYS A 76 -7.98 -4.80 5.68
C LYS A 76 -7.91 -6.12 4.92
N ALA A 77 -9.05 -6.58 4.36
CA ALA A 77 -9.11 -7.77 3.52
C ALA A 77 -9.30 -7.45 2.02
N ALA A 78 -9.79 -6.26 1.66
CA ALA A 78 -10.09 -5.93 0.25
C ALA A 78 -8.87 -5.46 -0.57
N ALA A 79 -7.87 -4.81 0.05
CA ALA A 79 -6.68 -4.36 -0.68
C ALA A 79 -5.69 -5.51 -0.98
N GLU A 80 -5.64 -6.53 -0.12
CA GLU A 80 -4.82 -7.73 -0.38
C GLU A 80 -5.52 -8.69 -1.36
N ALA A 81 -6.85 -8.65 -1.45
CA ALA A 81 -7.61 -9.41 -2.44
C ALA A 81 -7.56 -8.78 -3.84
N ALA A 82 -7.44 -7.45 -3.99
CA ALA A 82 -7.30 -6.83 -5.32
C ALA A 82 -5.89 -7.00 -5.91
N ALA A 83 -4.84 -7.03 -5.07
CA ALA A 83 -3.48 -7.39 -5.50
C ALA A 83 -3.34 -8.88 -5.80
N LYS A 84 -4.01 -9.77 -5.05
CA LYS A 84 -4.09 -11.20 -5.37
C LYS A 84 -5.00 -11.52 -6.56
N ALA A 85 -6.05 -10.75 -6.82
CA ALA A 85 -6.93 -10.96 -7.97
C ALA A 85 -6.32 -10.47 -9.29
N GLU A 86 -5.42 -9.47 -9.28
CA GLU A 86 -4.65 -9.11 -10.49
C GLU A 86 -3.49 -10.09 -10.72
N GLU A 87 -2.88 -10.64 -9.66
CA GLU A 87 -1.92 -11.73 -9.78
C GLU A 87 -2.59 -13.05 -10.22
N GLU A 88 -3.80 -13.37 -9.74
CA GLU A 88 -4.59 -14.52 -10.20
C GLU A 88 -5.15 -14.33 -11.61
N LYS A 89 -5.54 -13.11 -12.01
CA LYS A 89 -5.93 -12.85 -13.42
C LYS A 89 -4.74 -12.85 -14.37
N LYS A 90 -3.55 -12.45 -13.94
CA LYS A 90 -2.31 -12.61 -14.73
C LYS A 90 -1.88 -14.08 -14.78
N ALA A 91 -1.97 -14.82 -13.66
CA ALA A 91 -1.63 -16.24 -13.59
C ALA A 91 -2.57 -17.14 -14.41
N ALA A 92 -3.85 -16.78 -14.57
CA ALA A 92 -4.79 -17.52 -15.40
C ALA A 92 -4.37 -17.64 -16.89
N GLY A 93 -3.48 -16.76 -17.36
CA GLY A 93 -2.92 -16.78 -18.72
C GLY A 93 -1.47 -17.26 -18.82
N LEU A 94 -0.83 -17.62 -17.71
CA LEU A 94 0.55 -18.11 -17.70
C LEU A 94 0.60 -19.62 -17.90
N VAL A 95 1.59 -20.07 -18.67
CA VAL A 95 1.91 -21.47 -18.90
C VAL A 95 3.36 -21.72 -18.51
N LYS A 96 3.65 -22.93 -18.03
CA LYS A 96 5.01 -23.36 -17.75
C LYS A 96 5.68 -23.75 -19.06
N VAL A 97 6.90 -23.29 -19.26
CA VAL A 97 7.75 -23.68 -20.38
C VAL A 97 9.08 -24.17 -19.86
N LYS A 98 9.71 -25.07 -20.62
CA LYS A 98 11.05 -25.60 -20.38
C LYS A 98 11.97 -25.14 -21.51
N ALA A 99 13.07 -24.48 -21.15
CA ALA A 99 14.10 -24.08 -22.11
C ALA A 99 14.76 -25.32 -22.72
N GLN A 100 14.80 -25.40 -24.06
CA GLN A 100 15.44 -26.48 -24.80
C GLN A 100 16.92 -26.20 -25.08
N ARG A 101 17.32 -24.92 -25.07
CA ARG A 101 18.70 -24.47 -25.25
C ARG A 101 18.92 -23.19 -24.47
N ARG A 102 20.18 -22.85 -24.20
CA ARG A 102 20.53 -21.58 -23.57
C ARG A 102 20.14 -20.40 -24.47
N PHE A 103 19.40 -19.43 -23.96
CA PHE A 103 19.05 -18.22 -24.70
C PHE A 103 18.89 -17.01 -23.76
N LEU A 104 19.07 -15.80 -24.31
CA LEU A 104 18.77 -14.56 -23.59
C LEU A 104 17.30 -14.20 -23.84
N ASP A 105 16.49 -14.25 -22.79
CA ASP A 105 15.15 -13.72 -22.84
C ASP A 105 15.21 -12.19 -22.83
N LYS A 106 14.91 -11.56 -23.97
CA LYS A 106 14.96 -10.10 -24.12
C LYS A 106 13.87 -9.35 -23.34
N GLU A 107 12.78 -10.01 -22.99
CA GLU A 107 11.70 -9.38 -22.21
C GLU A 107 12.04 -9.39 -20.72
N LEU A 108 12.58 -10.51 -20.24
CA LEU A 108 12.99 -10.67 -18.85
C LEU A 108 14.42 -10.20 -18.57
N ASN A 109 15.18 -9.85 -19.62
CA ASN A 109 16.61 -9.56 -19.60
C ASN A 109 17.40 -10.60 -18.78
N GLN A 110 17.07 -11.88 -18.97
CA GLN A 110 17.59 -13.01 -18.21
C GLN A 110 18.09 -14.09 -19.15
N ILE A 111 19.23 -14.69 -18.81
CA ILE A 111 19.68 -15.91 -19.49
C ILE A 111 18.88 -17.07 -18.91
N LYS A 112 18.29 -17.88 -19.79
CA LYS A 112 17.71 -19.17 -19.45
C LYS A 112 18.65 -20.25 -19.96
N ASP A 113 19.00 -21.20 -19.11
CA ASP A 113 19.84 -22.34 -19.45
C ASP A 113 18.97 -23.53 -19.88
N THR A 114 19.59 -24.49 -20.57
CA THR A 114 18.91 -25.70 -21.04
C THR A 114 18.31 -26.47 -19.86
N GLY A 115 17.01 -26.74 -19.91
CA GLY A 115 16.28 -27.46 -18.88
C GLY A 115 15.56 -26.58 -17.86
N ASP A 116 15.79 -25.27 -17.85
CA ASP A 116 15.13 -24.33 -16.94
C ASP A 116 13.62 -24.30 -17.18
N VAL A 117 12.85 -24.42 -16.10
CA VAL A 117 11.39 -24.34 -16.13
C VAL A 117 10.94 -23.01 -15.52
N TYR A 118 10.12 -22.26 -16.25
CA TYR A 118 9.63 -20.94 -15.84
C TYR A 118 8.25 -20.67 -16.43
N THR A 119 7.55 -19.69 -15.87
CA THR A 119 6.19 -19.30 -16.28
C THR A 119 6.22 -18.09 -17.22
N VAL A 120 5.52 -18.19 -18.34
CA VAL A 120 5.35 -17.10 -19.32
C VAL A 120 3.91 -17.05 -19.81
N SER A 121 3.50 -15.96 -20.47
CA SER A 121 2.20 -15.91 -21.12
C SER A 121 2.08 -16.95 -22.25
N ARG A 122 0.85 -17.37 -22.59
CA ARG A 122 0.60 -18.29 -23.72
C ARG A 122 1.18 -17.78 -25.04
N GLU A 123 1.05 -16.48 -25.30
CA GLU A 123 1.62 -15.83 -26.49
C GLU A 123 3.15 -15.97 -26.51
N ARG A 124 3.80 -15.69 -25.38
CA ARG A 124 5.25 -15.84 -25.26
C ARG A 124 5.68 -17.30 -25.39
N ALA A 125 4.94 -18.26 -24.83
CA ALA A 125 5.23 -19.68 -25.00
C ALA A 125 5.17 -20.10 -26.48
N ALA A 126 4.23 -19.57 -27.27
CA ALA A 126 4.17 -19.81 -28.70
C ALA A 126 5.39 -19.23 -29.43
N VAL A 127 5.80 -18.00 -29.11
CA VAL A 127 7.00 -17.36 -29.67
C VAL A 127 8.26 -18.15 -29.34
N LEU A 128 8.41 -18.60 -28.09
CA LEU A 128 9.56 -19.40 -27.66
C LEU A 128 9.60 -20.78 -28.33
N LYS A 129 8.43 -21.39 -28.57
CA LYS A 129 8.28 -22.65 -29.31
C LYS A 129 8.60 -22.49 -30.79
N GLU A 130 8.11 -21.43 -31.43
CA GLU A 130 8.43 -21.12 -32.83
C GLU A 130 9.93 -20.86 -33.03
N ALA A 131 10.56 -20.15 -32.08
CA ALA A 131 12.00 -19.92 -32.08
C ALA A 131 12.85 -21.16 -31.69
N GLY A 132 12.21 -22.27 -31.30
CA GLY A 132 12.88 -23.49 -30.85
C GLY A 132 13.82 -23.24 -29.66
N VAL A 133 13.46 -22.32 -28.76
CA VAL A 133 14.25 -21.99 -27.56
C VAL A 133 13.63 -22.57 -26.29
N ALA A 134 12.29 -22.70 -26.23
CA ALA A 134 11.59 -23.34 -25.12
C ALA A 134 10.31 -24.02 -25.61
N GLU A 135 9.85 -25.04 -24.89
CA GLU A 135 8.61 -25.77 -25.16
C GLU A 135 7.70 -25.76 -23.93
N VAL A 136 6.38 -25.86 -24.12
CA VAL A 136 5.43 -25.95 -23.00
C VAL A 136 5.72 -27.22 -22.19
N ALA A 137 5.91 -27.05 -20.89
CA ALA A 137 6.09 -28.17 -19.97
C ALA A 137 4.69 -28.68 -19.57
N GLU A 138 4.37 -29.93 -19.92
CA GLU A 138 3.19 -30.67 -19.44
C GLU A 138 3.26 -30.97 -17.94
#